data_AF-A0A1X7K717-F1
#
_entry.id   AF-A0A1X7K717-F1
#
_cell.length_a   1.000
_cell.length_b   1.000
_cell.length_c   1.000
_cell.angle_alpha   90.00
_cell.angle_beta   90.00
_cell.angle_gamma   90.00
#
_symmetry.space_group_name_H-M   'P 1'
#
loop_
_entity.id
_entity.type
_entity.pdbx_description
1 polymer ?
#
loop_
_entity_poly.entity_id
_entity_poly.type
_entity_poly.pdbx_seq_one_letter_code
_entity_poly.pdbx_strand_id
1 'polypeptide(L)'
;MNCIKNIFITIIFIGVLLGNAQDAVHNYGNIQVHETAMVGFHMNVINDGTFDENLGLVGFYGDNDPLTISGAFTPVFYDSEVAVNAGLYLETSVGILNNFNFIHGNVFTPRNRSNVFLNFADDSFYVGEGNNTKIDGYGAIANKESFTFPVGDDDRIRPLTITSESVNALAKCAYFFVGPDNLSSFNENFDTGAKDFNVAAVSNQEFWRLEGDLPSTVTLSWDNRSNIGKLANYISDLIVVGWSKSQQKWINLGNSALEGEFSFGTLSSDTFVPNNYEIITIGGVLDINESLTTIDLGNYFLTPNGDGTNDYLVIDGIEESPNNLLQIFNRYGVLVYYKENYRDEFEGISNRNMLVKGDIGLPSGVYFYIITLNDLKIKHQGYLYLSQNSQN
;
A
#
# COMPACT_ATOMS: atom_id res chain seq x y z
N MET A 1 -50.67 -56.84 66.53
CA MET A 1 -50.12 -55.59 67.10
C MET A 1 -49.23 -54.98 66.02
N ASN A 2 -49.70 -53.88 65.43
CA ASN A 2 -49.07 -53.17 64.32
C ASN A 2 -47.67 -52.67 64.71
N CYS A 3 -46.72 -52.73 63.78
CA CYS A 3 -45.72 -51.66 63.67
C CYS A 3 -45.12 -51.62 62.25
N ILE A 4 -45.59 -50.64 61.49
CA ILE A 4 -45.07 -50.21 60.19
C ILE A 4 -43.65 -49.70 60.41
N LYS A 5 -42.64 -50.32 59.78
CA LYS A 5 -41.29 -49.75 59.70
C LYS A 5 -41.23 -48.82 58.49
N ASN A 6 -41.29 -47.52 58.77
CA ASN A 6 -41.13 -46.46 57.80
C ASN A 6 -39.73 -46.51 57.15
N ILE A 7 -39.73 -46.57 55.83
CA ILE A 7 -38.56 -46.36 54.98
C ILE A 7 -38.33 -44.84 54.91
N PHE A 8 -37.22 -44.36 55.44
CA PHE A 8 -36.71 -43.02 55.18
C PHE A 8 -35.73 -43.10 54.00
N ILE A 9 -36.19 -42.74 52.81
CA ILE A 9 -35.32 -42.42 51.67
C ILE A 9 -34.91 -40.96 51.85
N THR A 10 -33.70 -40.72 52.31
CA THR A 10 -33.08 -39.40 52.29
C THR A 10 -32.70 -39.08 50.84
N ILE A 11 -33.53 -38.27 50.16
CA ILE A 11 -33.19 -37.69 48.87
C ILE A 11 -32.11 -36.64 49.11
N ILE A 12 -30.87 -36.96 48.78
CA ILE A 12 -29.78 -35.97 48.67
C ILE A 12 -30.05 -35.18 47.39
N PHE A 13 -30.56 -33.96 47.55
CA PHE A 13 -30.66 -32.99 46.47
C PHE A 13 -29.24 -32.51 46.14
N ILE A 14 -28.65 -33.05 45.08
CA ILE A 14 -27.45 -32.49 44.45
C ILE A 14 -27.92 -31.21 43.74
N GLY A 15 -27.79 -30.08 44.42
CA GLY A 15 -27.89 -28.77 43.77
C GLY A 15 -26.66 -28.57 42.90
N VAL A 16 -26.79 -28.80 41.60
CA VAL A 16 -25.78 -28.35 40.63
C VAL A 16 -25.91 -26.82 40.59
N LEU A 17 -25.03 -26.13 41.31
CA LEU A 17 -24.80 -24.71 41.08
C LEU A 17 -24.11 -24.58 39.72
N LEU A 18 -24.89 -24.33 38.67
CA LEU A 18 -24.36 -23.81 37.41
C LEU A 18 -23.86 -22.39 37.70
N GLY A 19 -22.60 -22.26 38.09
CA GLY A 19 -21.94 -20.96 38.13
C GLY A 19 -21.80 -20.46 36.70
N ASN A 20 -22.45 -19.35 36.35
CA ASN A 20 -22.09 -18.62 35.14
C ASN A 20 -20.69 -18.08 35.38
N ALA A 21 -19.70 -18.60 34.64
CA ALA A 21 -18.40 -17.95 34.56
C ALA A 21 -18.58 -16.61 33.85
N GLN A 22 -17.74 -15.63 34.19
CA GLN A 22 -17.71 -14.36 33.45
C GLN A 22 -17.08 -14.63 32.08
N ASP A 23 -17.79 -14.36 30.99
CA ASP A 23 -17.32 -14.63 29.63
C ASP A 23 -16.44 -13.49 29.07
N ALA A 24 -16.41 -12.33 29.75
CA ALA A 24 -15.65 -11.15 29.33
C ALA A 24 -15.29 -10.26 30.52
N VAL A 25 -14.11 -9.62 30.49
CA VAL A 25 -13.82 -8.49 31.39
C VAL A 25 -14.67 -7.31 30.97
N HIS A 26 -15.50 -6.82 31.89
CA HIS A 26 -16.42 -5.71 31.61
C HIS A 26 -16.04 -4.49 32.46
N ASN A 27 -15.62 -3.41 31.79
CA ASN A 27 -15.40 -2.12 32.42
C ASN A 27 -16.66 -1.26 32.35
N TYR A 28 -17.10 -0.72 33.49
CA TYR A 28 -18.19 0.27 33.60
C TYR A 28 -17.70 1.62 34.16
N GLY A 29 -16.43 1.72 34.55
CA GLY A 29 -15.86 2.87 35.26
C GLY A 29 -14.62 3.43 34.57
N ASN A 30 -13.85 4.22 35.30
CA ASN A 30 -12.63 4.81 34.79
C ASN A 30 -11.48 3.81 35.01
N ILE A 31 -10.76 3.48 33.93
CA ILE A 31 -9.54 2.68 33.98
C ILE A 31 -8.35 3.61 33.69
N GLN A 32 -7.34 3.52 34.55
CA GLN A 32 -6.00 4.03 34.33
C GLN A 32 -5.00 2.89 34.49
N VAL A 33 -4.21 2.65 33.46
CA VAL A 33 -3.08 1.71 33.47
C VAL A 33 -1.81 2.52 33.65
N HIS A 34 -1.25 2.52 34.86
CA HIS A 34 -0.04 3.27 35.18
C HIS A 34 1.20 2.75 34.42
N GLU A 35 2.23 3.57 34.27
CA GLU A 35 3.43 3.34 33.44
C GLU A 35 4.12 1.98 33.63
N THR A 36 4.15 1.47 34.87
CA THR A 36 4.80 0.18 35.18
C THR A 36 3.85 -1.01 35.15
N ALA A 37 2.55 -0.77 34.94
CA ALA A 37 1.55 -1.81 34.90
C ALA A 37 1.60 -2.54 33.56
N MET A 38 1.48 -3.86 33.65
CA MET A 38 1.29 -4.75 32.51
C MET A 38 0.00 -5.54 32.75
N VAL A 39 -0.98 -5.38 31.85
CA VAL A 39 -2.27 -6.05 31.94
C VAL A 39 -2.40 -7.00 30.76
N GLY A 40 -2.70 -8.27 31.02
CA GLY A 40 -2.93 -9.27 29.98
C GLY A 40 -4.38 -9.76 30.00
N PHE A 41 -5.10 -9.52 28.90
CA PHE A 41 -6.44 -10.06 28.69
C PHE A 41 -6.37 -11.38 27.93
N HIS A 42 -6.92 -12.43 28.54
CA HIS A 42 -7.04 -13.77 27.95
C HIS A 42 -8.50 -14.12 27.59
N MET A 43 -9.37 -13.11 27.55
CA MET A 43 -10.79 -13.23 27.26
C MET A 43 -11.30 -11.93 26.65
N ASN A 44 -12.56 -11.93 26.20
CA ASN A 44 -13.19 -10.76 25.61
C ASN A 44 -13.18 -9.56 26.57
N VAL A 45 -13.11 -8.35 26.02
CA VAL A 45 -13.19 -7.10 26.77
C VAL A 45 -14.40 -6.31 26.30
N ILE A 46 -15.23 -5.89 27.24
CA ILE A 46 -16.37 -4.99 27.01
C ILE A 46 -16.06 -3.68 27.74
N ASN A 47 -15.92 -2.58 27.01
CA ASN A 47 -15.64 -1.27 27.57
C ASN A 47 -16.86 -0.33 27.47
N ASP A 48 -17.54 -0.18 28.60
CA ASP A 48 -18.61 0.80 28.82
C ASP A 48 -18.19 1.93 29.78
N GLY A 49 -16.87 2.09 29.97
CA GLY A 49 -16.28 3.14 30.80
C GLY A 49 -15.20 3.94 30.07
N THR A 50 -14.55 4.87 30.77
CA THR A 50 -13.49 5.72 30.19
C THR A 50 -12.11 5.15 30.47
N PHE A 51 -11.21 5.32 29.50
CA PHE A 51 -9.77 5.10 29.67
C PHE A 51 -9.12 6.47 29.82
N ASP A 52 -8.41 6.69 30.93
CA ASP A 52 -7.83 7.99 31.27
C ASP A 52 -6.36 7.85 31.67
N GLU A 53 -5.50 8.72 31.15
CA GLU A 53 -4.06 8.79 31.46
C GLU A 53 -3.33 7.43 31.48
N ASN A 54 -3.61 6.56 30.49
CA ASN A 54 -2.91 5.28 30.37
C ASN A 54 -1.46 5.50 29.92
N LEU A 55 -0.54 4.78 30.56
CA LEU A 55 0.90 4.82 30.31
C LEU A 55 1.54 3.43 30.28
N GLY A 56 0.86 2.40 30.80
CA GLY A 56 1.39 1.03 30.82
C GLY A 56 1.02 0.20 29.59
N LEU A 57 1.38 -1.09 29.65
CA LEU A 57 1.17 -2.07 28.60
C LEU A 57 -0.15 -2.83 28.81
N VAL A 58 -0.94 -2.96 27.74
CA VAL A 58 -2.12 -3.83 27.68
C VAL A 58 -1.99 -4.84 26.54
N GLY A 59 -1.84 -6.12 26.90
CA GLY A 59 -1.73 -7.23 25.95
C GLY A 59 -3.01 -8.05 25.83
N PHE A 60 -3.22 -8.64 24.65
CA PHE A 60 -4.29 -9.60 24.38
C PHE A 60 -3.68 -10.94 23.96
N TYR A 61 -4.06 -12.04 24.63
CA TYR A 61 -3.42 -13.33 24.47
C TYR A 61 -4.44 -14.47 24.33
N GLY A 62 -4.38 -15.22 23.23
CA GLY A 62 -5.28 -16.34 22.98
C GLY A 62 -4.75 -17.32 21.95
N ASP A 63 -4.78 -18.61 22.26
CA ASP A 63 -4.17 -19.64 21.40
C ASP A 63 -5.15 -20.25 20.38
N ASN A 64 -6.38 -20.53 20.78
CA ASN A 64 -7.35 -21.29 19.98
C ASN A 64 -8.63 -20.51 19.66
N ASP A 65 -9.04 -19.63 20.58
CA ASP A 65 -10.28 -18.88 20.47
C ASP A 65 -9.98 -17.42 20.12
N PRO A 66 -10.81 -16.78 19.27
CA PRO A 66 -10.68 -15.36 19.00
C PRO A 66 -11.04 -14.57 20.25
N LEU A 67 -10.47 -13.37 20.37
CA LEU A 67 -10.87 -12.39 21.38
C LEU A 67 -11.60 -11.23 20.72
N THR A 68 -12.56 -10.64 21.43
CA THR A 68 -13.31 -9.48 20.97
C THR A 68 -13.18 -8.31 21.94
N ILE A 69 -12.95 -7.12 21.40
CA ILE A 69 -13.09 -5.84 22.10
C ILE A 69 -14.39 -5.17 21.63
N SER A 70 -15.30 -4.94 22.55
CA SER A 70 -16.62 -4.35 22.30
C SER A 70 -16.96 -3.32 23.39
N GLY A 71 -18.18 -2.78 23.35
CA GLY A 71 -18.68 -1.81 24.33
C GLY A 71 -18.97 -0.44 23.73
N ALA A 72 -19.58 0.43 24.52
CA ALA A 72 -20.08 1.74 24.11
C ALA A 72 -18.99 2.79 23.92
N PHE A 73 -17.80 2.60 24.51
CA PHE A 73 -16.70 3.58 24.47
C PHE A 73 -15.43 2.98 23.90
N THR A 74 -14.72 3.75 23.07
CA THR A 74 -13.39 3.43 22.52
C THR A 74 -12.35 3.34 23.64
N PRO A 75 -11.77 2.17 23.94
CA PRO A 75 -10.61 2.10 24.81
C PRO A 75 -9.38 2.72 24.12
N VAL A 76 -8.54 3.38 24.91
CA VAL A 76 -7.29 4.00 24.45
C VAL A 76 -6.15 3.45 25.29
N PHE A 77 -5.18 2.81 24.62
CA PHE A 77 -4.02 2.20 25.23
C PHE A 77 -2.76 3.00 24.88
N TYR A 78 -1.81 3.05 25.82
CA TYR A 78 -0.51 3.67 25.55
C TYR A 78 0.37 2.71 24.75
N ASP A 79 0.75 1.61 25.39
CA ASP A 79 1.35 0.46 24.73
C ASP A 79 0.35 -0.69 24.67
N SER A 80 0.29 -1.37 23.53
CA SER A 80 -0.53 -2.56 23.39
C SER A 80 0.15 -3.63 22.54
N GLU A 81 -0.19 -4.89 22.79
CA GLU A 81 0.30 -6.01 22.00
C GLU A 81 -0.77 -7.08 21.80
N VAL A 82 -0.68 -7.80 20.68
CA VAL A 82 -1.64 -8.84 20.31
C VAL A 82 -0.90 -10.12 19.98
N ALA A 83 -1.21 -11.16 20.74
CA ALA A 83 -0.82 -12.55 20.52
C ALA A 83 -2.07 -13.44 20.55
N VAL A 84 -2.98 -13.23 19.61
CA VAL A 84 -4.25 -13.96 19.50
C VAL A 84 -4.29 -14.71 18.18
N ASN A 85 -3.88 -15.98 18.15
CA ASN A 85 -3.72 -16.76 16.92
C ASN A 85 -4.99 -16.80 16.06
N ALA A 86 -6.17 -16.88 16.69
CA ALA A 86 -7.47 -16.90 16.03
C ALA A 86 -8.02 -15.50 15.67
N GLY A 87 -7.29 -14.43 16.02
CA GLY A 87 -7.64 -13.04 15.73
C GLY A 87 -8.21 -12.27 16.91
N LEU A 88 -7.87 -10.97 16.95
CA LEU A 88 -8.51 -9.98 17.83
C LEU A 88 -9.54 -9.18 17.03
N TYR A 89 -10.82 -9.33 17.36
CA TYR A 89 -11.93 -8.67 16.68
C TYR A 89 -12.32 -7.38 17.39
N LEU A 90 -12.42 -6.29 16.64
CA LEU A 90 -12.86 -5.00 17.13
C LEU A 90 -14.31 -4.76 16.71
N GLU A 91 -15.21 -4.67 17.68
CA GLU A 91 -16.59 -4.20 17.49
C GLU A 91 -16.77 -2.72 17.85
N THR A 92 -15.79 -2.16 18.56
CA THR A 92 -15.61 -0.73 18.81
C THR A 92 -14.17 -0.35 18.45
N SER A 93 -13.92 0.91 18.08
CA SER A 93 -12.56 1.34 17.73
C SER A 93 -11.61 1.21 18.93
N VAL A 94 -10.31 1.12 18.67
CA VAL A 94 -9.26 1.10 19.70
C VAL A 94 -8.22 2.16 19.34
N GLY A 95 -7.81 2.97 20.31
CA GLY A 95 -6.75 3.98 20.13
C GLY A 95 -5.42 3.52 20.72
N ILE A 96 -4.33 3.79 20.00
CA ILE A 96 -2.94 3.57 20.42
C ILE A 96 -2.21 4.91 20.49
N LEU A 97 -1.53 5.17 21.62
CA LEU A 97 -0.81 6.44 21.85
C LEU A 97 0.71 6.32 21.72
N ASN A 98 1.30 5.12 21.83
CA ASN A 98 2.75 4.92 21.73
C ASN A 98 3.12 3.73 20.84
N ASN A 99 3.09 2.48 21.33
CA ASN A 99 3.49 1.31 20.55
C ASN A 99 2.37 0.27 20.42
N PHE A 100 2.22 -0.29 19.23
CA PHE A 100 1.43 -1.49 18.99
C PHE A 100 2.29 -2.65 18.46
N ASN A 101 2.36 -3.75 19.19
CA ASN A 101 3.14 -4.91 18.79
C ASN A 101 2.25 -6.04 18.27
N PHE A 102 2.36 -6.37 16.99
CA PHE A 102 1.79 -7.60 16.46
C PHE A 102 2.73 -8.78 16.78
N ILE A 103 2.34 -9.64 17.72
CA ILE A 103 3.10 -10.84 18.06
C ILE A 103 2.56 -12.03 17.25
N HIS A 104 1.25 -12.28 17.35
CA HIS A 104 0.55 -13.34 16.62
C HIS A 104 -0.92 -12.96 16.33
N GLY A 105 -1.37 -13.29 15.12
CA GLY A 105 -2.73 -13.10 14.67
C GLY A 105 -3.04 -11.71 14.13
N ASN A 106 -4.12 -11.62 13.37
CA ASN A 106 -4.59 -10.36 12.81
C ASN A 106 -5.47 -9.60 13.81
N VAL A 107 -5.53 -8.29 13.66
CA VAL A 107 -6.60 -7.46 14.24
C VAL A 107 -7.68 -7.30 13.17
N PHE A 108 -8.88 -7.75 13.47
CA PHE A 108 -10.02 -7.71 12.57
C PHE A 108 -10.90 -6.50 12.87
N THR A 109 -11.22 -5.74 11.84
CA THR A 109 -12.20 -4.65 11.90
C THR A 109 -13.22 -4.80 10.75
N PRO A 110 -14.47 -4.35 10.92
CA PRO A 110 -15.50 -4.52 9.89
C PRO A 110 -15.12 -3.86 8.57
N ARG A 111 -15.19 -4.61 7.46
CA ARG A 111 -14.91 -4.09 6.11
C ARG A 111 -16.07 -3.32 5.48
N ASN A 112 -17.28 -3.54 5.97
CA ASN A 112 -18.51 -2.96 5.43
C ASN A 112 -18.87 -1.59 6.00
N ARG A 113 -18.08 -1.09 6.95
CA ARG A 113 -18.25 0.22 7.57
C ARG A 113 -16.92 0.68 8.14
N SER A 114 -16.56 1.93 7.89
CA SER A 114 -15.28 2.50 8.34
C SER A 114 -15.35 3.21 9.70
N ASN A 115 -16.39 2.93 10.49
CA ASN A 115 -16.60 3.56 11.80
C ASN A 115 -15.97 2.78 12.97
N VAL A 116 -15.42 1.59 12.71
CA VAL A 116 -14.68 0.77 13.68
C VAL A 116 -13.30 0.48 13.10
N PHE A 117 -12.25 0.90 13.80
CA PHE A 117 -10.88 0.86 13.31
C PHE A 117 -9.87 0.78 14.46
N LEU A 118 -8.68 0.27 14.19
CA LEU A 118 -7.50 0.43 15.06
C LEU A 118 -6.79 1.75 14.71
N ASN A 119 -6.74 2.68 15.65
CA ASN A 119 -6.23 4.04 15.44
C ASN A 119 -4.84 4.24 16.04
N PHE A 120 -3.93 4.80 15.24
CA PHE A 120 -2.60 5.24 15.65
C PHE A 120 -2.57 6.78 15.76
N ALA A 121 -2.56 7.30 16.98
CA ALA A 121 -2.55 8.74 17.22
C ALA A 121 -1.13 9.32 17.34
N ASP A 122 -0.97 10.60 17.02
CA ASP A 122 0.22 11.43 17.30
C ASP A 122 1.53 10.78 16.81
N ASP A 123 2.47 10.43 17.68
CA ASP A 123 3.75 9.81 17.32
C ASP A 123 3.74 8.27 17.40
N SER A 124 2.58 7.66 17.63
CA SER A 124 2.49 6.20 17.79
C SER A 124 2.95 5.41 16.56
N PHE A 125 3.47 4.21 16.80
CA PHE A 125 3.97 3.32 15.76
C PHE A 125 3.54 1.88 16.04
N TYR A 126 3.84 0.98 15.10
CA TYR A 126 3.66 -0.45 15.28
C TYR A 126 4.92 -1.22 14.87
N VAL A 127 5.00 -2.46 15.32
CA VAL A 127 6.03 -3.43 14.93
C VAL A 127 5.43 -4.83 14.78
N GLY A 128 6.14 -5.72 14.08
CA GLY A 128 5.79 -7.15 13.98
C GLY A 128 4.78 -7.48 12.88
N GLU A 129 4.55 -6.56 11.95
CA GLU A 129 3.61 -6.76 10.87
C GLU A 129 4.06 -7.86 9.89
N GLY A 130 3.09 -8.51 9.28
CA GLY A 130 3.34 -9.60 8.35
C GLY A 130 2.05 -10.19 7.81
N ASN A 131 2.19 -11.26 7.02
CA ASN A 131 1.06 -11.92 6.36
C ASN A 131 -0.02 -12.42 7.34
N ASN A 132 0.34 -12.76 8.59
CA ASN A 132 -0.57 -13.23 9.63
C ASN A 132 -0.60 -12.30 10.86
N THR A 133 -0.07 -11.10 10.73
CA THR A 133 0.08 -10.09 11.79
C THR A 133 -0.17 -8.72 11.19
N LYS A 134 -1.45 -8.37 11.00
CA LYS A 134 -1.85 -7.15 10.30
C LYS A 134 -3.26 -6.75 10.68
N ILE A 135 -3.72 -5.62 10.17
CA ILE A 135 -5.12 -5.21 10.24
C ILE A 135 -5.86 -5.82 9.05
N ASP A 136 -6.79 -6.73 9.32
CA ASP A 136 -7.74 -7.24 8.34
C ASP A 136 -9.03 -6.41 8.47
N GLY A 137 -9.10 -5.33 7.70
CA GLY A 137 -10.14 -4.30 7.77
C GLY A 137 -9.55 -2.88 7.77
N TYR A 138 -10.20 -1.98 8.50
CA TYR A 138 -9.80 -0.57 8.64
C TYR A 138 -8.79 -0.33 9.77
N GLY A 139 -7.63 0.21 9.39
CA GLY A 139 -6.75 0.96 10.28
C GLY A 139 -6.99 2.46 10.13
N ALA A 140 -6.60 3.25 11.13
CA ALA A 140 -6.69 4.71 11.11
C ALA A 140 -5.44 5.37 11.69
N ILE A 141 -5.21 6.61 11.28
CA ILE A 141 -4.27 7.52 11.91
C ILE A 141 -4.97 8.79 12.34
N ALA A 142 -4.50 9.37 13.44
CA ALA A 142 -4.92 10.69 13.90
C ALA A 142 -3.68 11.54 14.23
N ASN A 143 -3.73 12.82 13.87
CA ASN A 143 -2.66 13.79 14.08
C ASN A 143 -1.30 13.39 13.45
N LYS A 144 -1.34 12.81 12.25
CA LYS A 144 -0.14 12.36 11.52
C LYS A 144 -0.12 12.90 10.09
N GLU A 145 1.05 13.34 9.63
CA GLU A 145 1.28 13.73 8.22
C GLU A 145 1.55 12.52 7.32
N SER A 146 2.25 11.51 7.84
CA SER A 146 2.60 10.32 7.08
C SER A 146 2.49 9.07 7.92
N PHE A 147 2.09 7.97 7.28
CA PHE A 147 1.97 6.65 7.91
C PHE A 147 1.90 5.54 6.86
N THR A 148 2.39 4.35 7.22
CA THR A 148 2.16 3.12 6.47
C THR A 148 1.12 2.30 7.18
N PHE A 149 -0.05 2.10 6.57
CA PHE A 149 -1.09 1.26 7.15
C PHE A 149 -0.71 -0.22 7.02
N PRO A 150 -0.61 -1.00 8.12
CA PRO A 150 -0.34 -2.43 8.06
C PRO A 150 -1.61 -3.21 7.77
N VAL A 151 -2.29 -2.89 6.66
CA VAL A 151 -3.55 -3.52 6.26
C VAL A 151 -3.28 -4.72 5.34
N GLY A 152 -4.21 -5.66 5.28
CA GLY A 152 -4.17 -6.77 4.34
C GLY A 152 -5.46 -7.58 4.38
N ASP A 153 -5.46 -8.73 3.74
CA ASP A 153 -6.62 -9.63 3.61
C ASP A 153 -6.11 -11.07 3.63
N ASP A 154 -6.79 -11.95 4.38
CA ASP A 154 -6.46 -13.37 4.53
C ASP A 154 -5.00 -13.60 4.92
N ASP A 155 -4.17 -14.18 4.05
CA ASP A 155 -2.76 -14.52 4.26
C ASP A 155 -1.78 -13.49 3.65
N ARG A 156 -2.26 -12.26 3.36
CA ARG A 156 -1.50 -11.29 2.56
C ARG A 156 -1.54 -9.89 3.18
N ILE A 157 -0.38 -9.37 3.59
CA ILE A 157 -0.25 -7.96 3.97
C ILE A 157 -0.08 -7.09 2.73
N ARG A 158 -0.82 -5.99 2.65
CA ARG A 158 -0.79 -5.03 1.53
C ARG A 158 -0.72 -3.61 2.05
N PRO A 159 0.46 -3.20 2.53
CA PRO A 159 0.62 -1.89 3.11
C PRO A 159 0.31 -0.79 2.10
N LEU A 160 -0.27 0.29 2.61
CA LEU A 160 -0.43 1.54 1.89
C LEU A 160 0.25 2.63 2.71
N THR A 161 1.19 3.35 2.10
CA THR A 161 1.76 4.56 2.71
C THR A 161 1.00 5.78 2.24
N ILE A 162 0.57 6.62 3.16
CA ILE A 162 0.04 7.96 2.88
C ILE A 162 1.07 8.99 3.32
N THR A 163 1.26 10.05 2.51
CA THR A 163 2.01 11.24 2.88
C THR A 163 1.20 12.46 2.48
N SER A 164 0.71 13.20 3.48
CA SER A 164 -0.17 14.35 3.30
C SER A 164 0.61 15.66 3.38
N GLU A 165 0.09 16.70 2.74
CA GLU A 165 0.70 18.05 2.76
C GLU A 165 0.55 18.76 4.13
N SER A 166 -0.22 18.18 5.04
CA SER A 166 -0.44 18.68 6.41
C SER A 166 -0.88 17.53 7.32
N VAL A 167 -0.95 17.80 8.63
CA VAL A 167 -1.37 16.82 9.65
C VAL A 167 -2.82 16.38 9.43
N ASN A 168 -3.04 15.09 9.19
CA ASN A 168 -4.37 14.51 9.13
C ASN A 168 -4.99 14.48 10.53
N ALA A 169 -6.12 15.17 10.72
CA ALA A 169 -6.93 14.98 11.93
C ALA A 169 -7.41 13.53 12.05
N LEU A 170 -7.78 12.93 10.92
CA LEU A 170 -8.08 11.50 10.80
C LEU A 170 -7.88 11.06 9.35
N ALA A 171 -7.24 9.92 9.13
CA ALA A 171 -7.27 9.21 7.86
C ALA A 171 -7.42 7.70 8.12
N LYS A 172 -8.11 6.99 7.22
CA LYS A 172 -8.38 5.55 7.41
C LYS A 172 -8.08 4.77 6.15
N CYS A 173 -7.60 3.55 6.30
CA CYS A 173 -7.30 2.69 5.17
C CYS A 173 -7.76 1.27 5.43
N ALA A 174 -8.27 0.62 4.39
CA ALA A 174 -8.51 -0.82 4.34
C ALA A 174 -8.11 -1.36 2.97
N TYR A 175 -7.59 -2.58 2.92
CA TYR A 175 -7.17 -3.26 1.71
C TYR A 175 -8.09 -4.45 1.39
N PHE A 176 -8.50 -4.66 0.15
CA PHE A 176 -9.40 -5.73 -0.26
C PHE A 176 -8.78 -6.56 -1.38
N PHE A 177 -8.72 -7.89 -1.22
CA PHE A 177 -8.28 -8.79 -2.28
C PHE A 177 -9.45 -9.31 -3.11
N VAL A 178 -10.15 -8.38 -3.75
CA VAL A 178 -11.25 -8.68 -4.68
C VAL A 178 -11.28 -7.63 -5.79
N GLY A 179 -11.75 -8.02 -6.96
CA GLY A 179 -11.97 -7.12 -8.08
C GLY A 179 -12.97 -6.00 -7.72
N PRO A 180 -12.71 -4.74 -8.13
CA PRO A 180 -13.62 -3.61 -7.90
C PRO A 180 -15.04 -3.80 -8.46
N ASP A 181 -15.18 -4.65 -9.47
CA ASP A 181 -16.42 -5.00 -10.15
C ASP A 181 -17.19 -6.17 -9.51
N ASN A 182 -16.65 -6.77 -8.45
CA ASN A 182 -17.18 -7.99 -7.83
C ASN A 182 -17.55 -7.81 -6.33
N LEU A 183 -18.01 -6.62 -5.94
CA LEU A 183 -18.37 -6.27 -4.55
C LEU A 183 -19.84 -6.56 -4.21
N SER A 184 -20.29 -7.78 -4.49
CA SER A 184 -21.69 -8.21 -4.22
C SER A 184 -22.11 -8.02 -2.76
N SER A 185 -21.19 -8.17 -1.80
CA SER A 185 -21.46 -8.00 -0.36
C SER A 185 -21.66 -6.55 0.09
N PHE A 186 -21.33 -5.56 -0.75
CA PHE A 186 -21.37 -4.13 -0.40
C PHE A 186 -22.42 -3.35 -1.20
N ASN A 187 -23.17 -3.99 -2.11
CA ASN A 187 -24.07 -3.33 -3.08
C ASN A 187 -23.39 -2.19 -3.87
N GLU A 188 -22.07 -2.27 -4.03
CA GLU A 188 -21.24 -1.33 -4.77
C GLU A 188 -20.68 -2.07 -5.99
N ASN A 189 -20.55 -1.39 -7.13
CA ASN A 189 -19.94 -1.95 -8.32
C ASN A 189 -19.14 -0.84 -9.01
N PHE A 190 -17.82 -1.00 -9.04
CA PHE A 190 -16.90 -0.06 -9.69
C PHE A 190 -16.46 -0.65 -11.02
N ASP A 191 -17.28 -0.43 -12.05
CA ASP A 191 -17.06 -0.97 -13.40
C ASP A 191 -15.66 -0.61 -13.91
N THR A 192 -14.81 -1.63 -14.10
CA THR A 192 -13.42 -1.47 -14.57
C THR A 192 -13.35 -0.98 -16.02
N GLY A 193 -14.46 -1.04 -16.76
CA GLY A 193 -14.61 -0.46 -18.10
C GLY A 193 -14.93 1.03 -18.11
N ALA A 194 -15.52 1.58 -17.05
CA ALA A 194 -15.84 3.00 -16.93
C ALA A 194 -14.59 3.79 -16.50
N LYS A 195 -13.74 4.13 -17.46
CA LYS A 195 -12.42 4.74 -17.23
C LYS A 195 -12.18 5.96 -18.10
N ASP A 196 -11.30 6.85 -17.64
CA ASP A 196 -10.88 8.01 -18.43
C ASP A 196 -9.98 7.61 -19.60
N PHE A 197 -9.85 8.50 -20.59
CA PHE A 197 -9.17 8.17 -21.85
C PHE A 197 -7.70 7.76 -21.67
N ASN A 198 -7.04 8.24 -20.62
CA ASN A 198 -5.63 7.96 -20.33
C ASN A 198 -5.44 6.71 -19.44
N VAL A 199 -6.51 5.98 -19.13
CA VAL A 199 -6.47 4.72 -18.37
C VAL A 199 -6.76 3.55 -19.32
N ALA A 200 -5.75 2.72 -19.59
CA ALA A 200 -5.90 1.51 -20.41
C ALA A 200 -6.52 0.36 -19.65
N ALA A 201 -6.10 0.15 -18.41
CA ALA A 201 -6.49 -0.99 -17.59
C ALA A 201 -6.63 -0.61 -16.12
N VAL A 202 -7.44 -1.37 -15.40
CA VAL A 202 -7.67 -1.24 -13.96
C VAL A 202 -7.55 -2.63 -13.36
N SER A 203 -6.87 -2.76 -12.21
CA SER A 203 -6.77 -4.03 -11.50
C SER A 203 -8.16 -4.61 -11.22
N ASN A 204 -8.30 -5.90 -11.53
CA ASN A 204 -9.45 -6.71 -11.16
C ASN A 204 -9.11 -7.70 -10.04
N GLN A 205 -7.98 -7.52 -9.36
CA GLN A 205 -7.52 -8.40 -8.28
C GLN A 205 -7.71 -7.78 -6.91
N GLU A 206 -7.53 -6.47 -6.79
CA GLU A 206 -7.42 -5.81 -5.49
C GLU A 206 -7.71 -4.32 -5.58
N PHE A 207 -8.00 -3.70 -4.42
CA PHE A 207 -8.06 -2.26 -4.24
C PHE A 207 -7.87 -1.88 -2.77
N TRP A 208 -7.63 -0.60 -2.53
CA TRP A 208 -7.63 0.01 -1.21
C TRP A 208 -8.77 1.03 -1.11
N ARG A 209 -9.44 1.08 0.04
CA ARG A 209 -10.26 2.23 0.45
C ARG A 209 -9.37 3.13 1.31
N LEU A 210 -9.29 4.40 0.95
CA LEU A 210 -8.54 5.41 1.69
C LEU A 210 -9.44 6.62 1.94
N GLU A 211 -9.67 6.93 3.21
CA GLU A 211 -10.42 8.11 3.66
C GLU A 211 -9.42 9.14 4.19
N GLY A 212 -9.53 10.38 3.73
CA GLY A 212 -8.67 11.49 4.12
C GLY A 212 -9.07 12.78 3.42
N ASP A 213 -9.09 13.89 4.18
CA ASP A 213 -9.55 15.20 3.71
C ASP A 213 -8.44 16.05 3.07
N LEU A 214 -7.17 15.67 3.27
CA LEU A 214 -6.02 16.46 2.86
C LEU A 214 -5.43 15.97 1.53
N PRO A 215 -4.91 16.90 0.70
CA PRO A 215 -4.06 16.53 -0.43
C PRO A 215 -2.90 15.65 0.04
N SER A 216 -2.76 14.50 -0.61
CA SER A 216 -1.82 13.45 -0.22
C SER A 216 -1.29 12.71 -1.44
N THR A 217 -0.06 12.20 -1.32
CA THR A 217 0.44 11.12 -2.18
C THR A 217 0.25 9.79 -1.45
N VAL A 218 0.06 8.72 -2.23
CA VAL A 218 -0.05 7.35 -1.68
C VAL A 218 0.93 6.45 -2.38
N THR A 219 1.49 5.48 -1.65
CA THR A 219 2.34 4.43 -2.20
C THR A 219 1.68 3.08 -1.99
N LEU A 220 1.38 2.40 -3.09
CA LEU A 220 0.81 1.06 -3.14
C LEU A 220 1.92 0.04 -3.37
N SER A 221 1.74 -1.17 -2.84
CA SER A 221 2.64 -2.30 -3.10
C SER A 221 1.91 -3.39 -3.90
N TRP A 222 2.66 -4.15 -4.69
CA TRP A 222 2.14 -5.33 -5.41
C TRP A 222 3.02 -6.57 -5.23
N ASP A 223 2.46 -7.74 -5.56
CA ASP A 223 3.23 -8.97 -5.80
C ASP A 223 2.67 -9.77 -6.99
N ASN A 224 3.15 -11.00 -7.17
CA ASN A 224 2.65 -11.97 -8.15
C ASN A 224 1.11 -12.13 -8.17
N ARG A 225 0.42 -12.07 -7.01
CA ARG A 225 -1.05 -12.19 -6.91
C ARG A 225 -1.78 -10.94 -7.39
N SER A 226 -1.11 -9.78 -7.45
CA SER A 226 -1.66 -8.55 -8.04
C SER A 226 -1.84 -8.65 -9.55
N ASN A 227 -1.12 -9.57 -10.21
CA ASN A 227 -1.23 -9.85 -11.64
C ASN A 227 -1.02 -8.62 -12.53
N ILE A 228 -0.06 -7.77 -12.16
CA ILE A 228 0.18 -6.48 -12.84
C ILE A 228 0.58 -6.63 -14.32
N GLY A 229 1.06 -7.80 -14.75
CA GLY A 229 1.33 -8.10 -16.16
C GLY A 229 0.09 -8.10 -17.06
N LYS A 230 -1.13 -8.07 -16.50
CA LYS A 230 -2.36 -7.80 -17.25
C LYS A 230 -2.68 -6.32 -17.41
N LEU A 231 -2.02 -5.45 -16.65
CA LEU A 231 -2.27 -4.02 -16.63
C LEU A 231 -1.38 -3.27 -17.62
N ALA A 232 -0.14 -3.72 -17.79
CA ALA A 232 0.82 -3.13 -18.70
C ALA A 232 1.91 -4.12 -19.14
N ASN A 233 2.52 -3.84 -20.30
CA ASN A 233 3.68 -4.58 -20.83
C ASN A 233 5.00 -4.18 -20.14
N TYR A 234 5.08 -2.96 -19.61
CA TYR A 234 6.20 -2.44 -18.86
C TYR A 234 5.72 -1.90 -17.51
N ILE A 235 6.52 -2.10 -16.46
CA ILE A 235 6.17 -1.55 -15.13
C ILE A 235 6.12 -0.01 -15.13
N SER A 236 6.85 0.64 -16.04
CA SER A 236 6.82 2.10 -16.23
C SER A 236 5.46 2.63 -16.64
N ASP A 237 4.60 1.78 -17.21
CA ASP A 237 3.29 2.16 -17.71
C ASP A 237 2.21 1.89 -16.66
N LEU A 238 2.59 1.41 -15.47
CA LEU A 238 1.69 1.32 -14.32
C LEU A 238 1.39 2.72 -13.79
N ILE A 239 0.16 2.91 -13.33
CA ILE A 239 -0.33 4.14 -12.71
C ILE A 239 -1.21 3.79 -11.51
N VAL A 240 -1.25 4.68 -10.51
CA VAL A 240 -2.32 4.62 -9.52
C VAL A 240 -3.60 5.12 -10.20
N VAL A 241 -4.71 4.44 -9.98
CA VAL A 241 -6.02 4.85 -10.48
C VAL A 241 -7.02 4.93 -9.34
N GLY A 242 -7.94 5.88 -9.40
CA GLY A 242 -8.99 6.06 -8.40
C GLY A 242 -10.38 6.13 -9.01
N TRP A 243 -11.37 5.49 -8.39
CA TRP A 243 -12.77 5.62 -8.77
C TRP A 243 -13.32 6.96 -8.28
N SER A 244 -13.51 7.92 -9.19
CA SER A 244 -13.96 9.26 -8.83
C SER A 244 -15.43 9.28 -8.43
N LYS A 245 -15.74 9.82 -7.25
CA LYS A 245 -17.12 9.99 -6.76
C LYS A 245 -17.95 10.93 -7.65
N SER A 246 -17.34 12.00 -8.14
CA SER A 246 -18.04 13.01 -8.94
C SER A 246 -18.22 12.58 -10.40
N GLN A 247 -17.24 11.86 -10.96
CA GLN A 247 -17.27 11.48 -12.38
C GLN A 247 -17.79 10.06 -12.62
N GLN A 248 -17.89 9.22 -11.58
CA GLN A 248 -18.31 7.81 -11.66
C GLN A 248 -17.51 7.03 -12.72
N LYS A 249 -16.18 7.25 -12.72
CA LYS A 249 -15.22 6.56 -13.59
C LYS A 249 -13.84 6.52 -12.95
N TRP A 250 -12.98 5.62 -13.43
CA TRP A 250 -11.57 5.51 -13.07
C TRP A 250 -10.75 6.66 -13.65
N ILE A 251 -10.03 7.38 -12.79
CA ILE A 251 -9.15 8.49 -13.14
C ILE A 251 -7.70 8.09 -12.87
N ASN A 252 -6.80 8.49 -13.76
CA ASN A 252 -5.36 8.37 -13.56
C ASN A 252 -4.90 9.31 -12.43
N LEU A 253 -4.31 8.74 -11.39
CA LEU A 253 -3.71 9.44 -10.24
C LEU A 253 -2.19 9.49 -10.31
N GLY A 254 -1.58 9.09 -11.42
CA GLY A 254 -0.16 9.27 -11.69
C GLY A 254 0.74 8.10 -11.30
N ASN A 255 2.02 8.32 -11.56
CA ASN A 255 3.15 7.44 -11.25
C ASN A 255 4.35 8.34 -10.93
N SER A 256 4.37 8.88 -9.70
CA SER A 256 5.38 9.84 -9.26
C SER A 256 6.68 9.16 -8.81
N ALA A 257 6.59 7.89 -8.40
CA ALA A 257 7.72 7.03 -8.08
C ALA A 257 7.34 5.57 -8.34
N LEU A 258 8.30 4.79 -8.84
CA LEU A 258 8.15 3.38 -9.18
C LEU A 258 9.42 2.63 -8.82
N GLU A 259 9.28 1.55 -8.06
CA GLU A 259 10.38 0.64 -7.73
C GLU A 259 9.94 -0.81 -7.85
N GLY A 260 10.85 -1.70 -8.27
CA GLY A 260 10.62 -3.14 -8.32
C GLY A 260 10.57 -3.73 -9.73
N GLU A 261 9.84 -4.84 -9.87
CA GLU A 261 9.73 -5.67 -11.06
C GLU A 261 8.32 -6.27 -11.17
N PHE A 262 8.06 -7.10 -12.18
CA PHE A 262 6.73 -7.69 -12.38
C PHE A 262 6.23 -8.51 -11.18
N SER A 263 7.14 -9.13 -10.44
CA SER A 263 6.84 -10.03 -9.32
C SER A 263 6.53 -9.32 -8.01
N PHE A 264 7.06 -8.11 -7.81
CA PHE A 264 6.84 -7.28 -6.62
C PHE A 264 7.36 -5.86 -6.84
N GLY A 265 6.81 -4.90 -6.12
CA GLY A 265 7.30 -3.52 -6.15
C GLY A 265 6.35 -2.53 -5.49
N THR A 266 6.65 -1.25 -5.67
CA THR A 266 5.89 -0.12 -5.13
C THR A 266 5.65 0.96 -6.18
N LEU A 267 4.48 1.60 -6.10
CA LEU A 267 4.03 2.63 -7.03
C LEU A 267 3.40 3.77 -6.24
N SER A 268 3.89 4.99 -6.47
CA SER A 268 3.39 6.20 -5.84
C SER A 268 2.53 7.04 -6.78
N SER A 269 1.44 7.61 -6.26
CA SER A 269 0.57 8.53 -7.00
C SER A 269 1.16 9.95 -7.05
N ASP A 270 0.64 10.77 -7.95
CA ASP A 270 0.63 12.23 -7.81
C ASP A 270 -0.27 12.64 -6.62
N THR A 271 -0.23 13.92 -6.24
CA THR A 271 -1.06 14.45 -5.14
C THR A 271 -2.55 14.45 -5.52
N PHE A 272 -3.39 13.90 -4.64
CA PHE A 272 -4.84 13.97 -4.74
C PHE A 272 -5.48 14.03 -3.35
N VAL A 273 -6.77 14.35 -3.26
CA VAL A 273 -7.53 14.28 -2.00
C VAL A 273 -8.24 12.92 -1.93
N PRO A 274 -7.91 12.04 -0.97
CA PRO A 274 -8.48 10.69 -0.89
C PRO A 274 -10.01 10.66 -0.88
N ASN A 275 -10.65 11.57 -0.12
CA ASN A 275 -12.10 11.60 0.01
C ASN A 275 -12.87 11.93 -1.28
N ASN A 276 -12.19 12.36 -2.36
CA ASN A 276 -12.81 12.53 -3.69
C ASN A 276 -13.00 11.21 -4.45
N TYR A 277 -12.44 10.11 -3.94
CA TYR A 277 -12.45 8.79 -4.56
C TYR A 277 -13.07 7.76 -3.61
N GLU A 278 -13.76 6.75 -4.16
CA GLU A 278 -14.31 5.64 -3.34
C GLU A 278 -13.21 4.63 -3.00
N ILE A 279 -12.41 4.29 -4.01
CA ILE A 279 -11.34 3.31 -3.93
C ILE A 279 -10.21 3.72 -4.86
N ILE A 280 -9.02 3.19 -4.58
CA ILE A 280 -7.83 3.32 -5.40
C ILE A 280 -7.22 1.94 -5.65
N THR A 281 -6.56 1.76 -6.79
CA THR A 281 -5.84 0.53 -7.13
C THR A 281 -4.75 0.84 -8.15
N ILE A 282 -4.04 -0.20 -8.61
CA ILE A 282 -3.06 -0.13 -9.69
C ILE A 282 -3.81 -0.28 -11.02
N GLY A 283 -3.45 0.53 -12.00
CA GLY A 283 -3.90 0.45 -13.38
C GLY A 283 -2.74 0.52 -14.36
N GLY A 284 -3.07 0.50 -15.64
CA GLY A 284 -2.13 0.77 -16.73
C GLY A 284 -2.53 2.03 -17.47
N VAL A 285 -1.55 2.83 -17.88
CA VAL A 285 -1.77 4.02 -18.70
C VAL A 285 -2.05 3.61 -20.15
N LEU A 286 -2.88 4.38 -20.84
CA LEU A 286 -3.01 4.24 -22.29
C LEU A 286 -1.77 4.79 -22.97
N ASP A 287 -0.84 3.90 -23.33
CA ASP A 287 0.25 4.26 -24.23
C ASP A 287 -0.28 4.26 -25.68
N ILE A 288 -0.75 5.44 -26.13
CA ILE A 288 -1.14 5.64 -27.53
C ILE A 288 0.01 5.46 -28.52
N ASN A 289 1.26 5.33 -28.03
CA ASN A 289 2.45 5.01 -28.81
C ASN A 289 2.78 3.49 -28.82
N GLU A 290 2.06 2.65 -28.07
CA GLU A 290 2.18 1.19 -28.15
C GLU A 290 1.47 0.58 -29.37
N SER A 291 0.74 1.38 -30.15
CA SER A 291 0.14 0.95 -31.42
C SER A 291 1.18 0.87 -32.55
N LEU A 292 2.08 -0.11 -32.44
CA LEU A 292 2.80 -0.83 -33.50
C LEU A 292 3.01 -0.11 -34.84
N THR A 293 4.15 0.58 -34.97
CA THR A 293 5.11 0.23 -36.03
C THR A 293 6.47 0.00 -35.39
N THR A 294 6.92 -1.25 -35.35
CA THR A 294 8.32 -1.58 -35.03
C THR A 294 9.19 -1.05 -36.15
N ILE A 295 9.71 0.16 -36.01
CA ILE A 295 11.01 0.47 -36.60
C ILE A 295 12.00 -0.35 -35.76
N ASP A 296 12.64 -1.31 -36.40
CA ASP A 296 13.79 -2.02 -35.83
C ASP A 296 14.95 -1.04 -35.78
N LEU A 297 14.95 -0.18 -34.76
CA LEU A 297 16.11 0.64 -34.45
C LEU A 297 17.18 -0.29 -33.85
N GLY A 298 18.37 -0.26 -34.47
CA GLY A 298 19.44 -1.18 -34.13
C GLY A 298 20.11 -0.88 -32.79
N ASN A 299 21.09 -1.69 -32.43
CA ASN A 299 21.99 -1.41 -31.32
C ASN A 299 23.14 -0.53 -31.80
N TYR A 300 23.51 0.47 -30.98
CA TYR A 300 24.49 1.47 -31.39
C TYR A 300 25.85 1.26 -30.73
N PHE A 301 26.91 1.63 -31.43
CA PHE A 301 28.27 1.67 -30.91
C PHE A 301 28.78 3.10 -31.04
N LEU A 302 29.16 3.73 -29.92
CA LEU A 302 29.63 5.10 -29.84
C LEU A 302 31.12 5.15 -29.47
N THR A 303 31.89 5.92 -30.24
CA THR A 303 33.30 6.25 -29.99
C THR A 303 33.52 7.75 -30.15
N PRO A 304 33.08 8.60 -29.20
CA PRO A 304 33.23 10.05 -29.28
C PRO A 304 34.70 10.46 -29.16
N ASN A 305 35.42 10.46 -30.28
CA ASN A 305 36.85 10.73 -30.37
C ASN A 305 37.16 11.89 -31.35
N GLY A 306 36.13 12.45 -32.01
CA GLY A 306 36.23 13.56 -32.94
C GLY A 306 36.78 13.17 -34.31
N ASP A 307 36.77 11.89 -34.67
CA ASP A 307 37.21 11.41 -35.99
C ASP A 307 36.10 11.46 -37.07
N GLY A 308 34.89 11.87 -36.69
CA GLY A 308 33.71 11.96 -37.54
C GLY A 308 32.90 10.67 -37.64
N THR A 309 33.32 9.58 -36.99
CA THR A 309 32.68 8.27 -37.04
C THR A 309 32.18 7.86 -35.66
N ASN A 310 30.86 7.61 -35.53
CA ASN A 310 30.23 7.20 -34.26
C ASN A 310 30.47 8.19 -33.10
N ASP A 311 30.67 9.47 -33.42
CA ASP A 311 30.85 10.52 -32.43
C ASP A 311 29.55 10.87 -31.68
N TYR A 312 28.41 10.67 -32.36
CA TYR A 312 27.08 10.98 -31.87
C TYR A 312 26.15 9.78 -31.99
N LEU A 313 25.14 9.70 -31.13
CA LEU A 313 24.04 8.75 -31.28
C LEU A 313 23.07 9.27 -32.35
N VAL A 314 23.17 8.70 -33.55
CA VAL A 314 22.29 9.00 -34.67
C VAL A 314 21.16 7.97 -34.70
N ILE A 315 19.91 8.41 -34.56
CA ILE A 315 18.74 7.52 -34.53
C ILE A 315 17.97 7.66 -35.85
N ASP A 316 17.82 6.56 -36.58
CA ASP A 316 17.13 6.55 -37.87
C ASP A 316 15.65 6.97 -37.71
N GLY A 317 15.16 7.83 -38.60
CA GLY A 317 13.75 8.27 -38.63
C GLY A 317 13.41 9.35 -37.60
N ILE A 318 14.39 9.86 -36.84
CA ILE A 318 14.17 10.95 -35.89
C ILE A 318 13.76 12.26 -36.58
N GLU A 319 14.22 12.47 -37.81
CA GLU A 319 13.87 13.61 -38.65
C GLU A 319 12.38 13.67 -39.00
N GLU A 320 11.70 12.53 -38.99
CA GLU A 320 10.25 12.43 -39.20
C GLU A 320 9.44 12.73 -37.92
N SER A 321 10.10 12.80 -36.76
CA SER A 321 9.49 13.17 -35.47
C SER A 321 10.24 14.32 -34.79
N PRO A 322 10.05 15.58 -35.21
CA PRO A 322 10.65 16.74 -34.54
C PRO A 322 10.24 16.88 -33.07
N ASN A 323 9.07 16.38 -32.67
CA ASN A 323 8.63 16.23 -31.29
C ASN A 323 9.00 14.82 -30.80
N ASN A 324 10.23 14.66 -30.33
CA ASN A 324 10.72 13.41 -29.77
C ASN A 324 11.31 13.59 -28.36
N LEU A 325 11.53 12.49 -27.66
CA LEU A 325 12.16 12.44 -26.35
C LEU A 325 13.17 11.29 -26.28
N LEU A 326 14.44 11.63 -26.07
CA LEU A 326 15.51 10.67 -25.80
C LEU A 326 15.83 10.63 -24.29
N GLN A 327 15.85 9.43 -23.74
CA GLN A 327 16.29 9.14 -22.39
C GLN A 327 17.38 8.06 -22.43
N ILE A 328 18.50 8.27 -21.74
CA ILE A 328 19.59 7.28 -21.65
C ILE A 328 19.86 6.97 -20.18
N PHE A 329 19.97 5.68 -19.88
CA PHE A 329 20.19 5.13 -18.56
C PHE A 329 21.50 4.33 -18.53
N ASN A 330 22.20 4.38 -17.40
CA ASN A 330 23.32 3.49 -17.17
C ASN A 330 22.83 2.05 -16.83
N ARG A 331 23.77 1.11 -16.71
CA ARG A 331 23.46 -0.30 -16.37
C ARG A 331 22.73 -0.53 -15.04
N TYR A 332 22.63 0.48 -14.18
CA TYR A 332 21.92 0.42 -12.90
C TYR A 332 20.54 1.09 -12.97
N GLY A 333 20.06 1.46 -14.16
CA GLY A 333 18.77 2.12 -14.36
C GLY A 333 18.76 3.61 -14.00
N VAL A 334 19.92 4.23 -13.74
CA VAL A 334 19.99 5.67 -13.43
C VAL A 334 19.98 6.47 -14.73
N LEU A 335 19.07 7.44 -14.84
CA LEU A 335 18.98 8.37 -15.97
C LEU A 335 20.21 9.29 -16.03
N VAL A 336 21.00 9.17 -17.09
CA VAL A 336 22.23 9.94 -17.33
C VAL A 336 22.09 10.99 -18.41
N TYR A 337 21.12 10.84 -19.32
CA TYR A 337 20.84 11.83 -20.35
C TYR A 337 19.34 11.95 -20.61
N TYR A 338 18.87 13.19 -20.78
CA TYR A 338 17.48 13.49 -21.10
C TYR A 338 17.43 14.63 -22.11
N LYS A 339 16.77 14.45 -23.24
CA LYS A 339 16.62 15.52 -24.23
C LYS A 339 15.29 15.41 -24.95
N GLU A 340 14.53 16.50 -24.88
CA GLU A 340 13.38 16.74 -25.75
C GLU A 340 13.85 17.33 -27.08
N ASN A 341 13.15 16.98 -28.16
CA ASN A 341 13.46 17.36 -29.53
C ASN A 341 14.92 17.05 -29.88
N TYR A 342 15.37 15.83 -29.56
CA TYR A 342 16.70 15.33 -29.85
C TYR A 342 16.96 15.34 -31.37
N ARG A 343 18.19 15.69 -31.74
CA ARG A 343 18.72 15.91 -33.08
C ARG A 343 20.18 15.45 -33.15
N ASP A 344 20.41 14.21 -32.75
CA ASP A 344 21.71 13.54 -32.83
C ASP A 344 22.84 14.25 -32.06
N GLU A 345 22.53 14.85 -30.90
CA GLU A 345 23.52 15.64 -30.13
C GLU A 345 24.26 14.84 -29.04
N PHE A 346 23.91 13.58 -28.79
CA PHE A 346 24.48 12.84 -27.67
C PHE A 346 25.86 12.30 -28.02
N GLU A 347 26.87 12.91 -27.41
CA GLU A 347 28.30 12.60 -27.56
C GLU A 347 28.88 11.82 -26.38
N GLY A 348 28.05 11.09 -25.63
CA GLY A 348 28.51 10.35 -24.45
C GLY A 348 28.75 11.21 -23.20
N ILE A 349 28.19 12.42 -23.15
CA ILE A 349 28.26 13.32 -21.98
C ILE A 349 26.89 13.38 -21.29
N SER A 350 26.89 13.24 -19.95
CA SER A 350 25.68 13.39 -19.13
C SER A 350 25.20 14.83 -19.13
N ASN A 351 23.87 15.04 -19.18
CA ASN A 351 23.26 16.35 -18.95
C ASN A 351 22.40 16.40 -17.67
N ARG A 352 22.60 15.44 -16.77
CA ARG A 352 21.88 15.34 -15.48
C ARG A 352 22.80 15.72 -14.32
N ASN A 353 22.22 16.40 -13.34
CA ASN A 353 22.89 17.09 -12.22
C ASN A 353 23.37 16.17 -11.07
N MET A 354 23.88 14.98 -11.36
CA MET A 354 24.56 14.18 -10.34
C MET A 354 25.82 13.48 -10.88
N LEU A 355 26.93 13.86 -10.24
CA LEU A 355 28.26 13.25 -10.26
C LEU A 355 29.19 13.68 -11.40
N VAL A 356 30.11 14.56 -10.99
CA VAL A 356 31.36 14.98 -11.65
C VAL A 356 31.16 16.08 -12.71
N LYS A 357 32.01 17.11 -12.60
CA LYS A 357 32.07 18.32 -13.46
C LYS A 357 31.74 18.00 -14.92
N GLY A 358 30.94 18.88 -15.55
CA GLY A 358 30.40 18.77 -16.91
C GLY A 358 31.39 18.75 -18.07
N ASP A 359 32.59 18.20 -17.86
CA ASP A 359 33.63 17.98 -18.87
C ASP A 359 34.20 16.55 -18.83
N ILE A 360 33.69 15.66 -17.95
CA ILE A 360 34.14 14.26 -17.86
C ILE A 360 33.04 13.38 -18.46
N GLY A 361 33.30 12.84 -19.65
CA GLY A 361 32.38 11.95 -20.36
C GLY A 361 31.95 10.74 -19.52
N LEU A 362 30.80 10.15 -19.88
CA LEU A 362 30.27 8.95 -19.24
C LEU A 362 31.26 7.78 -19.37
N PRO A 363 31.47 6.96 -18.33
CA PRO A 363 32.40 5.82 -18.39
C PRO A 363 32.07 4.84 -19.52
N SER A 364 33.09 4.18 -20.06
CA SER A 364 32.88 3.13 -21.06
C SER A 364 32.00 2.00 -20.51
N GLY A 365 31.02 1.56 -21.30
CA GLY A 365 30.09 0.53 -20.89
C GLY A 365 28.80 0.49 -21.71
N VAL A 366 27.90 -0.40 -21.31
CA VAL A 366 26.56 -0.51 -21.90
C VAL A 366 25.62 0.47 -21.23
N TYR A 367 24.88 1.19 -22.06
CA TYR A 367 23.79 2.08 -21.68
C TYR A 367 22.52 1.66 -22.39
N PHE A 368 21.38 1.93 -21.78
CA PHE A 368 20.07 1.66 -22.35
C PHE A 368 19.46 2.99 -22.75
N TYR A 369 18.82 3.05 -23.91
CA TYR A 369 18.08 4.24 -24.32
C TYR A 369 16.62 3.92 -24.55
N ILE A 370 15.78 4.90 -24.27
CA ILE A 370 14.37 4.92 -24.65
C ILE A 370 14.19 6.15 -25.53
N ILE A 371 13.76 5.93 -26.76
CA ILE A 371 13.38 6.98 -27.70
C ILE A 371 11.87 6.95 -27.89
N THR A 372 11.24 8.11 -27.70
CA THR A 372 9.82 8.32 -27.98
C THR A 372 9.70 9.31 -29.14
N LEU A 373 9.23 8.84 -30.28
CA LEU A 373 8.94 9.63 -31.48
C LEU A 373 7.45 9.97 -31.46
N ASN A 374 7.07 11.09 -30.83
CA ASN A 374 5.65 11.40 -30.56
C ASN A 374 4.84 11.64 -31.83
N ASP A 375 5.46 12.18 -32.88
CA ASP A 375 4.77 12.46 -34.16
C ASP A 375 4.45 11.16 -34.90
N LEU A 376 5.34 10.17 -34.78
CA LEU A 376 5.17 8.84 -35.36
C LEU A 376 4.42 7.87 -34.44
N LYS A 377 4.22 8.25 -33.17
CA LYS A 377 3.68 7.39 -32.12
C LYS A 377 4.49 6.10 -31.96
N ILE A 378 5.81 6.22 -32.00
CA ILE A 378 6.73 5.10 -31.85
C ILE A 378 7.49 5.29 -30.54
N LYS A 379 7.49 4.25 -29.70
CA LYS A 379 8.38 4.16 -28.55
C LYS A 379 9.26 2.93 -28.75
N HIS A 380 10.56 3.13 -28.63
CA HIS A 380 11.54 2.07 -28.83
C HIS A 380 12.58 2.09 -27.71
N GLN A 381 12.96 0.89 -27.27
CA GLN A 381 14.04 0.69 -26.33
C GLN A 381 15.14 -0.13 -26.98
N GLY A 382 16.36 0.37 -26.90
CA GLY A 382 17.56 -0.34 -27.34
C GLY A 382 18.70 -0.16 -26.36
N TYR A 383 19.87 -0.65 -26.75
CA TYR A 383 21.10 -0.41 -26.01
C TYR A 383 22.19 0.17 -26.91
N LEU A 384 23.11 0.90 -26.28
CA LEU A 384 24.32 1.36 -26.93
C LEU A 384 25.54 0.99 -26.10
N TYR A 385 26.65 0.70 -26.76
CA TYR A 385 27.94 0.57 -26.11
C TYR A 385 28.74 1.86 -26.33
N LEU A 386 29.10 2.53 -25.23
CA LEU A 386 29.94 3.72 -25.25
C LEU A 386 31.39 3.31 -24.96
N SER A 387 32.30 3.72 -25.83
CA SER A 387 33.74 3.55 -25.65
C SER A 387 34.43 4.91 -25.58
N GLN A 388 34.77 5.34 -24.37
CA GLN A 388 35.65 6.49 -24.16
C GLN A 388 37.10 6.05 -24.30
N ASN A 389 37.85 6.68 -25.22
CA ASN A 389 39.30 6.53 -25.25
C ASN A 389 39.87 7.32 -24.07
N SER A 390 40.42 6.61 -23.09
CA SER A 390 41.23 7.23 -22.05
C SER A 390 42.50 7.79 -22.70
N GLN A 391 42.49 9.08 -23.04
CA GLN A 391 43.73 9.81 -23.27
C GLN A 391 44.47 9.85 -21.94
N ASN A 392 45.54 9.06 -21.82
CA ASN A 392 46.54 9.19 -20.75
C ASN A 392 47.37 10.45 -20.96
#